data_AF-A0A8T3LJ80-F1
#
_entry.id   AF-A0A8T3LJ80-F1
#
_cell.length_a   1.000
_cell.length_b   1.000
_cell.length_c   1.000
_cell.angle_alpha   90.00
_cell.angle_beta   90.00
_cell.angle_gamma   90.00
#
_symmetry.space_group_name_H-M   'P 1'
#
loop_
_entity.id
_entity.type
_entity.pdbx_description
1 polymer ?
#
loop_
_entity_poly.entity_id
_entity_poly.type
_entity_poly.pdbx_seq_one_letter_code
_entity_poly.pdbx_strand_id
1 'polypeptide(L)'
;PIINQSITFIEIEGKKNAQACITLKNLLQFHINSPDINNEKAVLLARDETLGNCLNLTEIIPQASVRYDVNEQRLDIDVPQAWVMKNYQNYVDPSLWENGINAAMLSYNLNGYHSET
;
A
#
# COMPACT_ATOMS: atom_id res chain seq x y z
N PRO A 1 9.64 6.10 -3.67
CA PRO A 1 8.84 7.31 -3.37
C PRO A 1 8.61 7.36 -1.86
N ILE A 2 8.59 8.54 -1.25
CA ILE A 2 8.30 8.68 0.20
C ILE A 2 6.80 8.90 0.35
N ILE A 3 6.17 8.09 1.19
CA ILE A 3 4.73 8.12 1.45
C ILE A 3 4.48 7.99 2.95
N ASN A 4 3.40 8.60 3.43
CA ASN A 4 2.98 8.50 4.83
C ASN A 4 1.80 7.54 4.91
N GLN A 5 1.97 6.42 5.61
CA GLN A 5 0.93 5.39 5.74
C GLN A 5 1.03 4.67 7.09
N SER A 6 -0.12 4.20 7.58
CA SER A 6 -0.20 3.36 8.77
C SER A 6 0.02 1.90 8.39
N ILE A 7 1.11 1.29 8.87
CA ILE A 7 1.44 -0.11 8.64
C ILE A 7 1.35 -0.88 9.97
N THR A 8 0.63 -2.00 9.98
CA THR A 8 0.54 -2.87 11.16
C THR A 8 1.79 -3.73 11.29
N PHE A 9 2.28 -3.92 12.50
CA PHE A 9 3.39 -4.82 12.81
C PHE A 9 2.86 -6.11 13.44
N ILE A 10 3.46 -7.24 13.07
CA ILE A 10 3.08 -8.57 13.52
C ILE A 10 4.29 -9.29 14.13
N GLU A 11 4.05 -10.11 15.15
CA GLU A 11 5.06 -11.00 15.71
C GLU A 11 5.09 -12.30 14.91
N ILE A 12 6.29 -12.79 14.59
CA ILE A 12 6.48 -14.02 13.83
C ILE A 12 7.40 -14.93 14.63
N GLU A 13 6.99 -16.18 14.79
CA GLU A 13 7.74 -17.18 15.54
C GLU A 13 9.17 -17.31 15.01
N GLY A 14 10.15 -17.23 15.91
CA GLY A 14 11.57 -17.36 15.58
C GLY A 14 12.30 -16.06 15.22
N LYS A 15 11.61 -14.92 15.14
CA LYS A 15 12.25 -13.60 14.97
C LYS A 15 12.13 -12.78 16.24
N LYS A 16 13.21 -12.10 16.64
CA LYS A 16 13.26 -11.26 17.87
C LYS A 16 12.54 -9.91 17.72
N ASN A 17 12.22 -9.52 16.49
CA ASN A 17 11.66 -8.21 16.18
C ASN A 17 10.33 -8.39 15.45
N ALA A 18 9.35 -7.51 15.73
CA ALA A 18 8.12 -7.44 14.98
C ALA A 18 8.41 -7.07 13.51
N GLN A 19 7.68 -7.68 12.59
CA GLN A 19 7.80 -7.41 11.17
C GLN A 19 6.61 -6.58 10.68
N ALA A 20 6.86 -5.67 9.75
CA ALA A 20 5.81 -4.93 9.08
C ALA A 20 4.96 -5.89 8.24
N CYS A 21 3.64 -5.88 8.46
CA CYS A 21 2.69 -6.60 7.61
C CYS A 21 2.52 -5.83 6.30
N ILE A 22 3.22 -6.26 5.27
CA ILE A 22 3.08 -5.73 3.91
C ILE A 22 2.06 -6.58 3.18
N THR A 23 0.99 -5.94 2.68
CA THR A 23 -0.09 -6.62 1.97
C THR A 23 0.03 -6.44 0.46
N LEU A 24 -0.76 -7.20 -0.31
CA LEU A 24 -0.80 -7.04 -1.77
C LEU A 24 -1.27 -5.64 -2.18
N LYS A 25 -2.24 -5.06 -1.46
CA LYS A 25 -2.68 -3.67 -1.64
C LYS A 25 -1.51 -2.69 -1.49
N ASN A 26 -0.67 -2.90 -0.47
CA ASN A 26 0.50 -2.05 -0.22
C ASN A 26 1.53 -2.17 -1.36
N LEU A 27 1.81 -3.38 -1.84
CA LEU A 27 2.76 -3.58 -2.97
C LEU A 27 2.30 -2.85 -4.23
N LEU A 28 1.01 -2.93 -4.57
CA LEU A 28 0.44 -2.22 -5.71
C LEU A 28 0.55 -0.69 -5.54
N GLN A 29 0.27 -0.17 -4.33
CA GLN A 29 0.45 1.25 -4.03
C GLN A 29 1.92 1.69 -4.11
N PHE A 30 2.85 0.81 -3.75
CA PHE A 30 4.28 1.06 -3.85
C PHE A 30 4.82 0.88 -5.27
N HIS A 31 3.95 0.54 -6.23
CA HIS A 31 4.31 0.26 -7.62
C HIS A 31 5.31 -0.88 -7.73
N ILE A 32 5.18 -1.89 -6.87
CA ILE A 32 5.95 -3.12 -6.89
C ILE A 32 5.07 -4.20 -7.54
N ASN A 33 5.56 -4.82 -8.61
CA ASN A 33 4.92 -5.97 -9.22
C ASN A 33 4.83 -7.09 -8.19
N SER A 34 3.62 -7.62 -8.01
CA SER A 34 3.40 -8.80 -7.19
C SER A 34 4.00 -10.02 -7.87
N PRO A 35 4.96 -10.73 -7.25
CA PRO A 35 5.39 -12.03 -7.73
C PRO A 35 4.30 -13.07 -7.57
N ASP A 36 4.53 -14.24 -8.15
CA ASP A 36 3.63 -15.38 -8.04
C ASP A 36 3.51 -15.83 -6.57
N ILE A 37 2.37 -15.54 -5.93
CA ILE A 37 2.10 -15.76 -4.50
C ILE A 37 1.72 -17.22 -4.22
N ASN A 38 1.79 -18.10 -5.22
CA ASN A 38 1.45 -19.52 -5.11
C ASN A 38 2.42 -20.35 -4.23
N ASN A 39 3.45 -19.73 -3.65
CA ASN A 39 4.35 -20.39 -2.72
C ASN A 39 3.78 -20.34 -1.29
N GLU A 40 3.68 -21.50 -0.64
CA GLU A 40 3.17 -21.65 0.74
C GLU A 40 3.95 -20.82 1.78
N LYS A 41 5.20 -20.44 1.47
CA LYS A 41 6.06 -19.58 2.31
C LYS A 41 5.87 -18.08 2.10
N ALA A 42 5.04 -17.69 1.13
CA ALA A 42 4.80 -16.29 0.80
C ALA A 42 3.93 -15.59 1.87
N VAL A 43 3.06 -16.33 2.54
CA VAL A 43 2.09 -15.76 3.48
C VAL A 43 2.61 -15.90 4.92
N LEU A 44 2.85 -14.76 5.58
CA LEU A 44 3.19 -14.70 7.01
C LEU A 44 1.97 -14.90 7.89
N LEU A 45 0.87 -14.24 7.53
CA LEU A 45 -0.41 -14.33 8.22
C LEU A 45 -1.54 -14.16 7.21
N ALA A 46 -2.47 -15.13 7.19
CA ALA A 46 -3.71 -15.02 6.43
C ALA A 46 -4.70 -14.11 7.16
N ARG A 47 -5.42 -13.27 6.42
CA ARG A 47 -6.48 -12.37 6.90
C ARG A 47 -7.76 -12.58 6.08
N ASP A 48 -8.88 -12.05 6.56
CA ASP A 48 -10.21 -12.26 5.95
C ASP A 48 -10.31 -11.80 4.48
N GLU A 49 -9.50 -10.81 4.08
CA GLU A 49 -9.39 -10.37 2.69
C GLU A 49 -8.10 -10.90 2.06
N THR A 50 -8.20 -11.48 0.86
CA THR A 50 -7.06 -12.00 0.08
C THR A 50 -6.00 -10.92 -0.20
N LEU A 51 -6.44 -9.67 -0.41
CA LEU A 51 -5.58 -8.49 -0.56
C LEU A 51 -4.93 -8.03 0.75
N GLY A 52 -5.45 -8.48 1.90
CA GLY A 52 -5.03 -8.10 3.25
C GLY A 52 -4.05 -9.07 3.90
N ASN A 53 -3.70 -10.18 3.23
CA ASN A 53 -2.72 -11.14 3.73
C ASN A 53 -1.35 -10.47 3.97
N CYS A 54 -0.72 -10.77 5.10
CA CYS A 54 0.63 -10.30 5.37
C CYS A 54 1.64 -11.15 4.59
N LEU A 55 2.43 -10.51 3.75
CA LEU A 55 3.34 -11.15 2.81
C LEU A 55 4.79 -11.09 3.30
N ASN A 56 5.54 -12.17 3.08
CA ASN A 56 6.98 -12.21 3.35
C ASN A 56 7.77 -11.68 2.15
N LEU A 57 8.03 -10.38 2.11
CA LEU A 57 8.66 -9.75 0.95
C LEU A 57 10.02 -10.36 0.60
N THR A 58 10.81 -10.78 1.59
CA THR A 58 12.15 -11.36 1.39
C THR A 58 12.11 -12.76 0.75
N GLU A 59 11.06 -13.54 0.99
CA GLU A 59 10.87 -14.86 0.36
C GLU A 59 10.25 -14.72 -1.04
N ILE A 60 9.35 -13.75 -1.21
CA ILE A 60 8.59 -13.58 -2.45
C ILE A 60 9.42 -12.86 -3.53
N ILE A 61 10.23 -11.88 -3.13
CA ILE A 61 11.12 -11.13 -4.03
C ILE A 61 12.57 -11.43 -3.67
N PRO A 62 13.33 -12.12 -4.55
CA PRO A 62 14.75 -12.33 -4.34
C PRO A 62 15.48 -11.00 -4.16
N GLN A 63 16.37 -10.92 -3.17
CA GLN A 63 17.15 -9.73 -2.83
C GLN A 63 16.33 -8.53 -2.35
N ALA A 64 15.08 -8.73 -1.94
CA ALA A 64 14.33 -7.69 -1.24
C ALA A 64 14.66 -7.67 0.26
N SER A 65 14.73 -6.47 0.84
CA SER A 65 14.88 -6.27 2.28
C SER A 65 13.89 -5.25 2.82
N VAL A 66 13.49 -5.45 4.08
CA VAL A 66 12.62 -4.55 4.82
C VAL A 66 13.30 -4.20 6.13
N ARG A 67 13.51 -2.91 6.38
CA ARG A 67 14.15 -2.40 7.59
C ARG A 67 13.31 -1.27 8.19
N TYR A 68 13.00 -1.37 9.47
CA TYR A 68 12.31 -0.32 10.20
C TYR A 68 13.28 0.45 11.08
N ASP A 69 13.31 1.77 10.92
CA ASP A 69 13.98 2.70 11.83
C ASP A 69 12.94 3.29 12.80
N VAL A 70 13.06 2.92 14.07
CA VAL A 70 12.15 3.36 15.14
C VAL A 70 12.37 4.82 15.53
N ASN A 71 13.59 5.35 15.39
CA ASN A 71 13.92 6.71 15.79
C ASN A 71 13.32 7.71 14.79
N GLU A 72 13.33 7.34 13.52
CA GLU A 72 12.83 8.15 12.41
C GLU A 72 11.39 7.79 12.00
N GLN A 73 10.80 6.75 12.63
CA GLN A 73 9.51 6.15 12.25
C GLN A 73 9.43 5.84 10.75
N ARG A 74 10.55 5.40 10.17
CA ARG A 74 10.70 5.16 8.74
C ARG A 74 10.79 3.68 8.44
N LEU A 75 10.00 3.21 7.49
CA LEU A 75 10.10 1.86 6.96
C LEU A 75 10.79 1.90 5.60
N ASP A 76 12.02 1.41 5.56
CA ASP A 76 12.80 1.26 4.33
C ASP A 76 12.46 -0.10 3.68
N ILE A 77 12.07 -0.05 2.41
CA ILE A 77 11.77 -1.23 1.60
C ILE A 77 12.67 -1.18 0.38
N ASP A 78 13.63 -2.10 0.32
CA ASP A 78 14.54 -2.25 -0.81
C ASP A 78 14.06 -3.39 -1.71
N VAL A 79 13.87 -3.10 -2.99
CA VAL A 79 13.39 -4.05 -3.99
C VAL A 79 14.18 -3.88 -5.28
N PRO A 80 14.62 -4.96 -5.95
CA PRO A 80 15.31 -4.84 -7.23
C PRO A 80 14.40 -4.18 -8.28
N GLN A 81 14.97 -3.28 -9.09
CA GLN A 81 14.22 -2.50 -10.08
C GLN A 81 13.44 -3.37 -11.09
N ALA A 82 13.85 -4.61 -11.34
CA ALA A 82 13.11 -5.56 -12.19
C ALA A 82 11.68 -5.83 -11.71
N TRP A 83 11.43 -5.66 -10.41
CA TRP A 83 10.12 -5.82 -9.79
C TRP A 83 9.36 -4.50 -9.63
N VAL A 84 9.92 -3.37 -10.04
CA VAL A 84 9.23 -2.09 -9.99
C VAL A 84 8.42 -1.91 -11.27
N MET A 85 7.14 -1.60 -11.12
CA MET A 85 6.22 -1.37 -12.23
C MET A 85 6.69 -0.18 -13.08
N LYS A 86 6.89 -0.41 -14.38
CA LYS A 86 7.01 0.66 -15.38
C LYS A 86 5.61 1.12 -15.76
N ASN A 87 4.92 1.80 -14.86
CA ASN A 87 3.61 2.36 -15.19
C ASN A 87 3.76 3.62 -16.05
N TYR A 88 2.80 3.86 -16.94
CA TYR A 88 2.61 5.16 -17.55
C TYR A 88 2.37 6.19 -16.44
N GLN A 89 2.99 7.36 -16.58
CA GLN A 89 2.88 8.44 -15.61
C GLN A 89 1.38 8.72 -15.33
N ASN A 90 0.96 8.63 -14.05
CA ASN A 90 -0.42 8.81 -13.57
C ASN A 90 -1.42 7.64 -13.74
N TYR A 91 -0.97 6.42 -14.06
CA TYR A 91 -1.85 5.24 -14.03
C TYR A 91 -2.08 4.72 -12.60
N VAL A 92 -3.35 4.45 -12.25
CA VAL A 92 -3.76 3.81 -10.99
C VAL A 92 -4.59 2.58 -11.31
N ASP A 93 -4.24 1.44 -10.72
CA ASP A 93 -4.97 0.19 -10.90
C ASP A 93 -6.43 0.34 -10.40
N PRO A 94 -7.46 -0.03 -11.18
CA PRO A 94 -8.86 0.03 -10.76
C PRO A 94 -9.16 -0.75 -9.48
N SER A 95 -8.38 -1.77 -9.15
CA SER A 95 -8.49 -2.55 -7.90
C SER A 95 -8.18 -1.73 -6.65
N LEU A 96 -7.50 -0.58 -6.80
CA LEU A 96 -7.21 0.34 -5.70
C LEU A 96 -8.30 1.40 -5.50
N TRP A 97 -9.33 1.46 -6.36
CA TRP A 97 -10.38 2.47 -6.24
C TRP A 97 -11.31 2.16 -5.07
N GLU A 98 -11.56 3.17 -4.25
CA GLU A 98 -12.54 3.08 -3.18
C GLU A 98 -13.88 3.63 -3.67
N ASN A 99 -14.97 2.92 -3.39
CA ASN A 99 -16.33 3.35 -3.76
C ASN A 99 -16.81 4.57 -2.94
N GLY A 100 -15.98 5.07 -2.03
CA GLY A 100 -16.33 6.13 -1.10
C GLY A 100 -17.29 5.64 -0.02
N ILE A 101 -17.97 6.61 0.60
CA ILE A 101 -18.98 6.38 1.62
C ILE A 101 -20.34 6.86 1.12
N ASN A 102 -21.43 6.28 1.65
CA ASN A 102 -22.77 6.79 1.38
C ASN A 102 -22.94 8.18 1.99
N ALA A 103 -23.23 9.19 1.16
CA ALA A 103 -23.37 10.57 1.59
C ALA A 103 -24.50 11.29 0.83
N ALA A 104 -25.12 12.29 1.48
CA ALA A 104 -26.05 13.23 0.85
C ALA A 104 -25.41 14.63 0.84
N MET A 105 -25.42 15.30 -0.31
CA MET A 105 -24.78 16.61 -0.47
C MET A 105 -25.78 17.63 -1.05
N LEU A 106 -25.90 18.80 -0.43
CA LEU A 106 -26.70 19.93 -0.91
C LEU A 106 -25.78 21.14 -1.07
N SER A 107 -25.80 21.75 -2.26
CA SER A 107 -25.07 22.98 -2.55
C SER A 107 -26.04 24.02 -3.11
N TYR A 108 -25.99 25.25 -2.57
CA TYR A 108 -26.77 26.39 -3.08
C TYR A 108 -25.81 27.53 -3.42
N ASN A 109 -26.07 28.22 -4.52
CA ASN A 109 -25.28 29.37 -4.96
C ASN A 109 -26.22 30.47 -5.45
N LEU A 110 -26.12 31.66 -4.85
CA LEU A 110 -26.92 32.83 -5.20
C LEU A 110 -25.97 33.96 -5.60
N ASN A 111 -26.06 34.40 -6.86
CA ASN A 111 -25.31 35.54 -7.38
C ASN A 111 -26.29 36.66 -7.75
N GLY A 112 -25.98 37.89 -7.34
CA GLY A 112 -26.72 39.09 -7.72
C GLY A 112 -25.77 40.12 -8.32
N TYR A 113 -26.15 40.70 -9.46
CA TYR A 113 -25.43 41.79 -10.09
C TYR A 113 -26.39 42.95 -10.32
N HIS A 114 -25.96 44.16 -9.97
CA HIS A 114 -26.71 45.38 -10.17
C HIS A 114 -25.81 46.39 -10.87
N SER A 115 -26.28 46.95 -11.98
CA SER A 115 -25.60 47.98 -12.74
C SER A 115 -26.62 49.06 -13.09
N GLU A 116 -26.39 50.27 -12.60
CA GLU A 116 -27.10 51.46 -13.04
C GLU A 116 -26.30 52.18 -14.13
N THR A 117 -27.02 52.84 -15.03
CA THR A 117 -26.49 53.52 -16.23
C THR A 117 -26.41 55.01 -16.01
#